data_AF-A0AAW9E9R2-F1
#
_entry.id   AF-A0AAW9E9R2-F1
#
_cell.length_a   1.000
_cell.length_b   1.000
_cell.length_c   1.000
_cell.angle_alpha   90.00
_cell.angle_beta   90.00
_cell.angle_gamma   90.00
#
_symmetry.space_group_name_H-M   'P 1'
#
loop_
_entity.id
_entity.type
_entity.pdbx_description
1 polymer ?
#
loop_
_entity_poly.entity_id
_entity_poly.type
_entity_poly.pdbx_seq_one_letter_code
_entity_poly.pdbx_strand_id
1 'polypeptide(L)'
;SMLYYIYVLSGPLKGIITPLLPNQYSLILHSKEHIENKIENEKLTLYIPCNKKEHEKIITIMLDEHNTKNNKYKIEDGLISKEISKELPLELDKPIYINNFPIFLISHKDDLSIT
;
A
#
# COMPACT_ATOMS: atom_id res chain seq x y z
N SER A 1 -9.26 -18.94 5.63
CA SER A 1 -8.63 -17.62 5.73
C SER A 1 -8.35 -17.13 4.32
N MET A 2 -8.74 -15.90 3.99
CA MET A 2 -8.46 -15.29 2.69
C MET A 2 -6.98 -14.94 2.59
N LEU A 3 -6.34 -15.21 1.45
CA LEU A 3 -4.97 -14.78 1.16
C LEU A 3 -5.02 -13.62 0.17
N TYR A 4 -4.28 -12.57 0.45
CA TYR A 4 -4.12 -11.42 -0.42
C TYR A 4 -2.70 -11.37 -0.98
N TYR A 5 -2.53 -10.62 -2.06
CA TYR A 5 -1.24 -10.36 -2.68
C TYR A 5 -1.16 -8.87 -2.98
N ILE A 6 -0.11 -8.21 -2.48
CA ILE A 6 0.22 -6.85 -2.90
C ILE A 6 1.16 -6.92 -4.10
N TYR A 7 0.76 -6.24 -5.17
CA TYR A 7 1.53 -6.09 -6.40
C TYR A 7 2.10 -4.69 -6.46
N VAL A 8 3.42 -4.57 -6.48
CA VAL A 8 4.07 -3.27 -6.66
C VAL A 8 4.09 -2.91 -8.14
N LEU A 9 3.40 -1.84 -8.52
CA LEU A 9 3.19 -1.43 -9.91
C LEU A 9 4.25 -0.44 -10.41
N SER A 10 4.97 0.22 -9.49
CA SER A 10 5.92 1.27 -9.82
C SER A 10 7.10 1.38 -8.86
N GLY A 11 8.12 2.12 -9.26
CA GLY A 11 9.33 2.35 -8.47
C GLY A 11 10.34 1.20 -8.58
N PRO A 12 11.37 1.19 -7.74
CA PRO A 12 12.47 0.22 -7.82
C PRO A 12 12.06 -1.23 -7.57
N LEU A 13 10.93 -1.46 -6.89
CA LEU A 13 10.38 -2.80 -6.61
C LEU A 13 9.23 -3.19 -7.55
N LYS A 14 9.07 -2.50 -8.69
CA LYS A 14 8.02 -2.84 -9.66
C LYS A 14 8.08 -4.34 -10.04
N GLY A 15 6.92 -4.99 -10.01
CA GLY A 15 6.76 -6.42 -10.33
C GLY A 15 6.90 -7.34 -9.12
N ILE A 16 7.30 -6.84 -7.95
CA ILE A 16 7.29 -7.65 -6.73
C ILE A 16 5.85 -7.95 -6.31
N ILE A 17 5.65 -9.22 -5.94
CA ILE A 17 4.41 -9.75 -5.40
C ILE A 17 4.71 -10.24 -3.98
N THR A 18 3.93 -9.81 -3.00
CA THR A 18 4.09 -10.25 -1.61
C THR A 18 2.77 -10.74 -1.06
N PRO A 19 2.71 -11.97 -0.49
CA PRO A 19 1.49 -12.48 0.13
C PRO A 19 1.20 -11.73 1.44
N LEU A 20 -0.07 -11.43 1.68
CA LEU A 20 -0.59 -10.76 2.87
C LEU A 20 -1.75 -11.57 3.45
N LEU A 21 -1.76 -11.73 4.76
CA LEU A 21 -2.90 -12.26 5.48
C LEU A 21 -3.90 -11.14 5.79
N PRO A 22 -5.15 -11.45 6.15
CA PRO A 22 -6.08 -10.44 6.63
C PRO A 22 -5.54 -9.81 7.91
N ASN A 23 -5.18 -8.53 7.85
CA ASN A 23 -4.63 -7.76 8.95
C ASN A 23 -4.60 -6.26 8.58
N GLN A 24 -4.12 -5.46 9.53
CA GLN A 24 -3.74 -4.08 9.30
C GLN A 24 -2.23 -3.97 9.04
N TYR A 25 -1.87 -3.31 7.95
CA TYR A 25 -0.48 -3.05 7.59
C TYR A 25 -0.21 -1.57 7.45
N SER A 26 1.01 -1.16 7.78
CA SER A 26 1.55 0.16 7.46
C SER A 26 2.45 0.05 6.24
N LEU A 27 2.08 0.68 5.13
CA LEU A 27 2.86 0.76 3.93
C LEU A 27 3.60 2.09 3.91
N ILE A 28 4.93 2.03 3.95
CA ILE A 28 5.79 3.21 3.95
C ILE A 28 6.40 3.36 2.55
N LEU A 29 5.91 4.35 1.82
CA LEU A 29 6.50 4.80 0.56
C LEU A 29 7.61 5.79 0.89
N HIS A 30 8.84 5.49 0.50
CA HIS A 30 10.00 6.32 0.86
C HIS A 30 10.94 6.53 -0.34
N SER A 31 11.51 7.72 -0.50
CA SER A 31 12.65 7.92 -1.39
C SER A 31 13.94 7.71 -0.60
N LYS A 32 15.08 7.52 -1.28
CA LYS A 32 16.36 7.02 -0.74
C LYS A 32 16.98 7.77 0.46
N GLU A 33 16.34 8.81 1.02
CA GLU A 33 16.95 9.73 1.98
C GLU A 33 16.37 9.73 3.40
N HIS A 34 15.35 8.94 3.72
CA HIS A 34 14.81 8.85 5.10
C HIS A 34 14.51 7.40 5.48
N ILE A 35 15.51 6.71 6.01
CA ILE A 35 15.32 5.50 6.84
C ILE A 35 15.88 5.79 8.24
N GLU A 36 15.60 6.98 8.77
CA GLU A 36 15.89 7.28 10.17
C GLU A 36 14.55 7.34 10.89
N ASN A 37 14.44 6.51 11.93
CA ASN A 37 13.25 6.16 12.70
C ASN A 37 12.41 5.04 12.05
N LYS A 38 12.76 3.80 12.41
CA LYS A 38 11.77 2.73 12.50
C LYS A 38 10.59 3.29 13.28
N ILE A 39 9.50 3.59 12.58
CA ILE A 39 8.24 3.92 13.22
C ILE A 39 7.87 2.67 14.00
N GLU A 40 7.95 2.72 15.33
CA GLU A 40 7.36 1.70 16.20
C GLU A 40 5.85 1.75 15.99
N ASN A 41 5.39 0.96 15.02
CA ASN A 41 3.98 0.78 14.73
C ASN A 41 3.61 -0.63 15.18
N GLU A 42 2.50 -0.75 15.92
CA GLU A 42 1.88 -2.05 16.26
C GLU A 42 1.46 -2.85 15.00
N LYS A 43 1.44 -2.19 13.84
CA LYS A 43 1.05 -2.74 12.54
C LYS A 43 2.25 -3.37 11.82
N LEU A 44 1.99 -4.45 11.10
CA LEU A 44 2.97 -5.06 10.19
C LEU A 44 3.36 -4.04 9.12
N THR A 45 4.66 -3.75 8.99
CA THR A 45 5.14 -2.66 8.14
C THR A 45 5.76 -3.20 6.85
N LEU A 46 5.37 -2.62 5.70
CA LEU A 46 5.90 -2.90 4.38
C LEU A 46 6.58 -1.63 3.84
N TYR A 47 7.86 -1.75 3.47
CA TYR A 47 8.62 -0.65 2.90
C TYR A 47 8.66 -0.78 1.38
N ILE A 48 8.15 0.24 0.67
CA ILE A 48 8.22 0.30 -0.79
C ILE A 48 9.00 1.56 -1.17
N PRO A 49 10.20 1.42 -1.77
CA PRO A 49 10.93 2.57 -2.26
C PRO A 49 10.17 3.21 -3.42
N CYS A 50 10.22 4.54 -3.51
CA CYS A 50 9.67 5.33 -4.59
C CYS A 50 10.73 6.27 -5.17
N ASN A 51 10.55 6.68 -6.43
CA ASN A 51 11.56 7.44 -7.16
C ASN A 51 11.58 8.94 -6.83
N LYS A 52 10.52 9.46 -6.18
CA LYS A 52 10.32 10.90 -5.98
C LYS A 52 9.84 11.18 -4.57
N LYS A 53 10.39 12.21 -3.93
CA LYS A 53 9.97 12.70 -2.61
C LYS A 53 8.48 13.01 -2.53
N GLU A 54 7.89 13.53 -3.61
CA GLU A 54 6.46 13.84 -3.67
C GLU A 54 5.55 12.62 -3.44
N HIS A 55 6.05 11.41 -3.69
CA HIS A 55 5.32 10.15 -3.48
C HIS A 55 5.53 9.55 -2.09
N GLU A 56 6.35 10.15 -1.22
CA GLU A 56 6.54 9.67 0.14
C GLU A 56 5.25 9.79 0.93
N LYS A 57 4.79 8.65 1.47
CA LYS A 57 3.53 8.52 2.21
C LYS A 57 3.59 7.37 3.19
N ILE A 58 2.84 7.51 4.27
CA ILE A 58 2.48 6.40 5.16
C ILE A 58 1.02 6.06 4.86
N ILE A 59 0.77 4.82 4.46
CA ILE A 59 -0.56 4.34 4.09
C ILE A 59 -0.90 3.15 4.97
N THR A 60 -1.95 3.27 5.78
CA THR A 60 -2.54 2.12 6.44
C THR A 60 -3.42 1.37 5.45
N ILE A 61 -3.20 0.07 5.27
CA ILE A 61 -4.16 -0.83 4.58
C ILE A 61 -4.81 -1.76 5.62
N MET A 62 -6.10 -2.04 5.45
CA MET A 62 -6.90 -2.90 6.31
C MET A 62 -7.57 -3.96 5.44
N LEU A 63 -7.20 -5.22 5.66
CA LEU A 63 -7.66 -6.37 4.90
C LEU A 63 -8.56 -7.25 5.78
N ASP A 64 -9.81 -7.41 5.36
CA ASP A 64 -10.84 -8.18 6.05
C ASP A 64 -10.73 -9.67 5.71
N GLU A 65 -10.99 -10.54 6.69
CA GLU A 65 -10.88 -11.99 6.51
C GLU A 65 -12.09 -12.62 5.79
N HIS A 66 -13.24 -11.96 5.84
CA HIS A 66 -14.53 -12.55 5.48
C HIS A 66 -15.23 -11.81 4.33
N ASN A 67 -15.05 -10.49 4.23
CA ASN A 67 -15.76 -9.65 3.27
C ASN A 67 -14.84 -8.56 2.71
N THR A 68 -14.39 -8.76 1.48
CA THR A 68 -13.51 -7.83 0.76
C THR A 68 -14.09 -6.42 0.58
N LYS A 69 -15.42 -6.24 0.68
CA LYS A 69 -16.05 -4.91 0.66
C LYS A 69 -15.72 -4.07 1.89
N ASN A 70 -15.25 -4.69 2.96
CA ASN A 70 -14.78 -4.00 4.17
C ASN A 70 -13.32 -3.57 4.08
N ASN A 71 -12.60 -3.98 3.02
CA ASN A 71 -11.22 -3.59 2.83
C ASN A 71 -11.13 -2.08 2.63
N LYS A 72 -10.16 -1.47 3.28
CA LYS A 72 -9.98 -0.03 3.30
C LYS A 72 -8.50 0.34 3.27
N TYR A 73 -8.22 1.55 2.85
CA TYR A 73 -6.93 2.18 3.11
C TYR A 73 -7.12 3.60 3.61
N LYS A 74 -6.09 4.11 4.27
CA LYS A 74 -6.03 5.46 4.80
C LYS A 74 -4.63 6.00 4.62
N ILE A 75 -4.51 7.19 4.05
CA ILE A 75 -3.24 7.92 4.04
C ILE A 75 -3.09 8.57 5.42
N GLU A 76 -2.09 8.13 6.17
CA GLU A 76 -1.78 8.63 7.52
C GLU A 76 -0.87 9.84 7.46
N ASP A 77 0.05 9.87 6.48
CA ASP A 77 1.02 10.95 6.32
C ASP A 77 1.43 11.12 4.84
N GLY A 78 1.89 12.32 4.50
CA GLY A 78 2.40 12.68 3.18
C GLY A 78 2.36 14.19 2.92
N LEU A 79 3.00 14.62 1.83
CA LEU A 79 3.14 16.05 1.49
C LEU A 79 1.82 16.75 1.11
N ILE A 80 0.79 16.01 0.68
CA ILE A 80 -0.51 16.56 0.26
C ILE A 80 -1.53 16.38 1.39
N SER A 81 -1.71 17.41 2.21
CA SER A 81 -2.55 17.38 3.41
C SER A 81 -4.02 17.02 3.16
N LYS A 82 -4.58 17.35 1.98
CA LYS A 82 -5.99 17.08 1.63
C LYS A 82 -6.34 15.60 1.52
N GLU A 83 -5.34 14.75 1.38
CA GLU A 83 -5.49 13.30 1.23
C GLU A 83 -5.35 12.56 2.58
N ILE A 84 -4.78 13.23 3.59
CA ILE A 84 -4.52 12.66 4.90
C ILE A 84 -5.83 12.44 5.66
N SER A 85 -5.87 11.35 6.43
CA SER A 85 -6.95 10.98 7.35
C SER A 85 -8.29 10.63 6.73
N LYS A 86 -8.38 10.50 5.40
CA LYS A 86 -9.56 9.96 4.73
C LYS A 86 -9.47 8.45 4.60
N GLU A 87 -10.41 7.73 5.20
CA GLU A 87 -10.64 6.33 4.88
C GLU A 87 -11.28 6.21 3.51
N LEU A 88 -10.67 5.40 2.64
CA LEU A 88 -11.11 5.15 1.29
C LEU A 88 -11.31 3.64 1.10
N PRO A 89 -12.31 3.23 0.29
CA PRO A 89 -12.50 1.82 -0.02
C PRO A 89 -11.27 1.28 -0.76
N LEU A 90 -10.86 0.06 -0.40
CA LEU A 90 -9.81 -0.66 -1.10
C LEU A 90 -10.45 -1.70 -2.01
N GLU A 91 -10.53 -1.38 -3.29
CA GLU A 91 -11.06 -2.29 -4.31
C GLU A 91 -9.94 -3.20 -4.81
N LEU A 92 -10.22 -4.51 -4.84
CA LEU A 92 -9.28 -5.50 -5.36
C LEU A 92 -9.10 -5.35 -6.87
N ASP A 93 -7.94 -5.78 -7.37
CA ASP A 93 -7.54 -5.72 -8.78
C ASP A 93 -7.52 -4.30 -9.38
N LYS A 94 -7.61 -3.26 -8.53
CA LYS A 94 -7.52 -1.86 -8.94
C LYS A 94 -6.28 -1.18 -8.37
N PRO A 95 -5.51 -0.44 -9.19
CA PRO A 95 -4.38 0.33 -8.69
C PRO A 95 -4.80 1.39 -7.67
N ILE A 96 -4.04 1.46 -6.57
CA ILE A 96 -4.03 2.61 -5.68
C ILE A 96 -3.08 3.64 -6.27
N TYR A 97 -3.65 4.79 -6.62
CA TYR A 97 -2.93 5.94 -7.16
C TYR A 97 -2.55 6.88 -6.03
N ILE A 98 -1.27 7.26 -6.01
CA ILE A 98 -0.75 8.31 -5.15
C ILE A 98 -0.26 9.43 -6.04
N ASN A 99 -0.82 10.63 -5.91
CA ASN A 99 -0.53 11.78 -6.77
C ASN A 99 -0.67 11.44 -8.28
N ASN A 100 -1.75 10.76 -8.67
CA ASN A 100 -2.00 10.27 -10.03
C ASN A 100 -0.99 9.25 -10.57
N PHE A 101 -0.15 8.67 -9.71
CA PHE A 101 0.82 7.65 -10.08
C PHE A 101 0.44 6.30 -9.43
N PRO A 102 0.31 5.19 -10.20
CA PRO A 102 -0.09 3.90 -9.65
C PRO A 102 1.06 3.31 -8.83
N ILE A 103 0.85 3.03 -7.54
CA ILE A 103 1.93 2.49 -6.69
C ILE A 103 1.80 0.99 -6.53
N PHE A 104 0.62 0.51 -6.15
CA PHE A 104 0.36 -0.91 -5.92
C PHE A 104 -1.11 -1.23 -6.17
N LEU A 105 -1.43 -2.51 -6.32
CA LEU A 105 -2.79 -3.03 -6.18
C LEU A 105 -2.77 -4.23 -5.24
N ILE A 106 -3.95 -4.63 -4.75
CA ILE A 106 -4.13 -5.84 -3.97
C ILE A 106 -5.06 -6.79 -4.70
N SER A 107 -4.75 -8.09 -4.69
CA SER A 107 -5.55 -9.13 -5.32
C SER A 107 -5.63 -10.38 -4.46
N HIS A 108 -6.52 -11.30 -4.83
CA HIS A 108 -6.50 -12.69 -4.36
C HIS A 108 -5.75 -13.62 -5.32
N LYS A 109 -5.44 -13.16 -6.53
CA LYS A 109 -4.65 -13.92 -7.50
C LYS A 109 -3.17 -13.75 -7.16
N ASP A 110 -2.41 -14.82 -7.35
CA ASP A 110 -0.95 -14.85 -7.25
C ASP A 110 -0.26 -14.59 -8.61
N ASP A 111 -0.96 -14.93 -9.70
CA ASP A 111 -0.72 -14.53 -11.08
C ASP A 111 -1.74 -13.44 -11.46
N LEU A 112 -1.25 -12.21 -11.61
CA LEU A 112 -1.95 -11.19 -12.38
C LEU A 112 -1.17 -10.97 -13.67
N SER A 113 -1.82 -11.28 -14.79
CA SER A 113 -1.36 -10.92 -16.12
C SER A 113 -1.50 -9.40 -16.29
N ILE A 114 -0.54 -8.65 -15.75
CA ILE A 114 -0.44 -7.20 -15.90
C ILE A 114 0.04 -6.96 -17.34
N THR A 115 -0.91 -6.83 -18.26
CA THR A 115 -0.67 -6.52 -19.68
C THR A 115 -0.48 -5.02 -19.90
#